data_AF-A0A7D8UGW0-F1
#
_entry.id   AF-A0A7D8UGW0-F1
#
_cell.length_a   1.000
_cell.length_b   1.000
_cell.length_c   1.000
_cell.angle_alpha   90.00
_cell.angle_beta   90.00
_cell.angle_gamma   90.00
#
_symmetry.space_group_name_H-M   'P 1'
#
loop_
_entity.id
_entity.type
_entity.pdbx_description
1 polymer ?
#
loop_
_entity_poly.entity_id
_entity_poly.type
_entity_poly.pdbx_seq_one_letter_code
_entity_poly.pdbx_strand_id
1 'polypeptide(L)'
;MTRFPLLNRLWFVRHRPRPMSRVASCAMVGCVLMLGLGACSKPLFPAGQPRTQYDRYDLVRNQYAPQYVTDEFGRQRPNLRARLLPKE
;
A
#
# COMPACT_ATOMS: atom_id res chain seq x y z
N MET A 1 36.71 -56.64 7.86
CA MET A 1 35.92 -56.71 9.10
C MET A 1 36.47 -55.67 10.07
N THR A 2 35.78 -54.74 10.70
CA THR A 2 34.38 -54.28 10.79
C THR A 2 34.41 -53.03 11.69
N ARG A 3 33.50 -52.07 11.44
CA ARG A 3 32.93 -51.04 12.36
C ARG A 3 33.15 -49.56 11.96
N PHE A 4 32.24 -49.06 11.12
CA PHE A 4 31.48 -47.83 11.43
C PHE A 4 30.58 -48.13 12.65
N PRO A 5 30.22 -47.20 13.56
CA PRO A 5 29.57 -45.93 13.21
C PRO A 5 29.83 -44.77 14.22
N LEU A 6 29.04 -43.69 14.13
CA LEU A 6 28.75 -42.67 15.17
C LEU A 6 29.47 -41.33 15.02
N LEU A 7 28.96 -40.45 14.16
CA LEU A 7 28.93 -39.01 14.41
C LEU A 7 28.00 -38.32 13.41
N ASN A 8 26.69 -38.56 13.54
CA ASN A 8 25.70 -37.71 12.89
C ASN A 8 24.40 -37.64 13.70
N ARG A 9 24.46 -36.99 14.87
CA ARG A 9 23.33 -36.91 15.81
C ARG A 9 23.24 -35.60 16.58
N LEU A 10 23.66 -34.48 16.00
CA LEU A 10 23.70 -33.19 16.71
C LEU A 10 22.96 -32.01 16.05
N TRP A 11 22.21 -32.21 14.96
CA TRP A 11 21.47 -31.10 14.32
C TRP A 11 19.96 -31.12 14.46
N PHE A 12 19.38 -32.07 15.20
CA PHE A 12 17.94 -32.08 15.45
C PHE A 12 17.62 -31.60 16.86
N VAL A 13 17.85 -30.31 17.12
CA VAL A 13 17.16 -29.61 18.22
C VAL A 13 15.68 -29.61 17.86
N ARG A 14 14.97 -30.63 18.36
CA ARG A 14 13.51 -30.70 18.25
C ARG A 14 12.95 -29.57 19.11
N HIS A 15 12.69 -28.40 18.51
CA HIS A 15 11.86 -27.37 19.12
C HIS A 15 10.52 -28.01 19.48
N ARG A 16 10.31 -28.29 20.77
CA ARG A 16 8.99 -28.68 21.26
C ARG A 16 8.17 -27.39 21.33
N PRO A 17 7.15 -27.19 20.47
CA PRO A 17 6.30 -26.03 20.63
C PRO A 17 5.60 -26.16 21.98
N ARG A 18 5.77 -25.17 22.85
CA ARG A 18 4.93 -25.04 24.05
C ARG A 18 3.49 -24.88 23.56
N PRO A 19 2.48 -25.48 24.21
CA PRO A 19 1.09 -25.24 23.84
C PRO A 19 0.81 -23.75 24.08
N MET A 20 0.84 -22.97 23.00
CA MET A 20 0.56 -21.54 23.04
C MET A 20 -0.89 -21.36 23.46
N SER A 21 -1.12 -20.50 24.45
CA SER A 21 -2.47 -20.12 24.84
C SER A 21 -3.19 -19.52 23.62
N ARG A 22 -4.49 -19.77 23.51
CA ARG A 22 -5.32 -19.23 22.40
C ARG A 22 -5.18 -17.70 22.28
N VAL A 23 -4.93 -17.02 23.41
CA VAL A 23 -4.66 -15.59 23.50
C VAL A 23 -3.36 -15.20 22.78
N ALA A 24 -2.28 -15.96 22.98
CA ALA A 24 -0.99 -15.69 22.33
C ALA A 24 -1.06 -15.90 20.80
N SER A 25 -1.80 -16.90 20.33
CA SER A 25 -2.04 -17.09 18.89
C SER A 25 -2.87 -15.95 18.29
N CYS A 26 -3.96 -15.53 18.94
CA CYS A 26 -4.77 -14.41 18.46
C CYS A 26 -3.97 -13.09 18.41
N ALA A 27 -3.13 -12.84 19.41
CA ALA A 27 -2.27 -11.66 19.46
C ALA A 27 -1.26 -11.64 18.29
N MET A 28 -0.63 -12.78 18.00
CA MET A 28 0.33 -12.87 16.90
C MET A 28 -0.34 -12.63 15.54
N VAL A 29 -1.51 -13.24 15.30
CA VAL A 29 -2.28 -13.04 14.07
C VAL A 29 -2.68 -11.57 13.91
N GLY A 30 -3.15 -10.93 14.98
CA GLY A 30 -3.48 -9.50 14.99
C GLY A 30 -2.29 -8.61 14.64
N CYS A 31 -1.10 -8.88 15.22
CA CYS A 31 0.12 -8.14 14.91
C CYS A 31 0.53 -8.27 13.44
N VAL A 32 0.46 -9.49 12.87
CA VAL A 32 0.79 -9.71 11.45
C VAL A 32 -0.19 -8.98 10.54
N LEU A 33 -1.49 -8.99 10.87
CA LEU A 33 -2.52 -8.30 10.08
C LEU A 33 -2.31 -6.77 10.05
N MET A 34 -1.95 -6.19 11.21
CA MET A 34 -1.70 -4.75 11.32
C MET A 34 -0.48 -4.29 10.53
N LEU A 35 0.57 -5.11 10.44
CA LEU A 35 1.74 -4.81 9.62
C LEU A 35 1.43 -4.83 8.12
N GLY A 36 0.46 -5.64 7.67
CA GLY A 36 0.07 -5.71 6.25
C GLY A 36 -0.77 -4.51 5.77
N LEU A 37 -1.56 -3.90 6.66
CA LEU A 37 -2.48 -2.82 6.27
C LEU A 37 -1.77 -1.47 6.01
N GLY A 38 -0.58 -1.25 6.56
CA GLY A 38 0.18 0.00 6.41
C GLY A 38 1.12 0.08 5.21
N ALA A 39 1.38 -1.04 4.51
CA ALA A 39 2.48 -1.14 3.54
C ALA A 39 2.11 -0.79 2.09
N CYS A 40 0.85 -0.50 1.76
CA CYS A 40 0.36 -0.45 0.38
C CYS A 40 -0.19 0.91 -0.09
N SER A 41 0.28 2.04 0.45
CA SER A 41 -0.14 3.37 -0.03
C SER A 41 1.01 4.22 -0.55
N LYS A 42 1.76 3.69 -1.52
CA LYS A 42 2.66 4.54 -2.32
C LYS A 42 1.89 5.06 -3.53
N PRO A 43 1.45 6.33 -3.55
CA PRO A 43 0.68 6.85 -4.67
C PRO A 43 1.55 6.77 -5.92
N LEU A 44 1.03 6.14 -6.99
CA LEU A 44 1.74 5.96 -8.26
C LEU A 44 2.21 7.29 -8.86
N PHE A 45 1.51 8.37 -8.52
CA PHE A 45 1.79 9.71 -8.99
C PHE A 45 1.71 10.71 -7.83
N PRO A 46 2.68 11.64 -7.72
CA PRO A 46 2.63 12.74 -6.75
C PRO A 46 1.36 13.58 -6.88
N ALA A 47 0.91 14.13 -5.75
CA ALA A 47 -0.13 15.15 -5.76
C ALA A 47 0.41 16.39 -6.51
N GLY A 48 -0.39 16.92 -7.45
CA GLY A 48 -0.02 18.11 -8.23
C GLY A 48 0.80 17.86 -9.50
N GLN A 49 1.23 16.64 -9.80
CA GLN A 49 1.83 16.35 -11.12
C GLN A 49 0.76 16.33 -12.22
N PRO A 50 1.07 16.91 -13.40
CA PRO A 50 0.19 16.86 -14.57
C PRO A 50 -0.04 15.40 -14.97
N ARG A 51 -1.31 15.02 -15.19
CA ARG A 51 -1.71 13.64 -15.53
C ARG A 51 -1.82 13.41 -17.02
N THR A 52 -1.99 14.49 -17.77
CA THR A 52 -2.08 14.47 -19.22
C THR A 52 -1.12 15.49 -19.83
N GLN A 53 -0.79 15.31 -21.11
CA GLN A 53 0.00 16.29 -21.86
C GLN A 53 -0.73 17.65 -21.95
N TYR A 54 -2.07 17.62 -21.91
CA TYR A 54 -2.92 18.80 -21.93
C TYR A 54 -2.84 19.63 -20.64
N ASP A 55 -2.64 19.00 -19.48
CA ASP A 55 -2.53 19.75 -18.21
C ASP A 55 -1.32 20.70 -18.24
N ARG A 56 -0.21 20.29 -18.86
CA ARG A 56 0.98 21.14 -19.02
C ARG A 56 0.71 22.30 -19.97
N TYR A 57 0.00 22.05 -21.06
CA TYR A 57 -0.39 23.07 -22.02
C TYR A 57 -1.30 24.13 -21.38
N ASP A 58 -2.30 23.68 -20.63
CA ASP A 58 -3.24 24.56 -19.92
C ASP A 58 -2.53 25.41 -18.85
N LEU A 59 -1.59 24.82 -18.11
CA LEU A 59 -0.80 25.54 -17.10
C LEU A 59 -0.02 26.71 -17.70
N VAL A 60 0.64 26.52 -18.85
CA VAL A 60 1.43 27.57 -19.51
C VAL A 60 0.56 28.75 -19.97
N ARG A 61 -0.75 28.53 -20.13
CA ARG A 61 -1.71 29.57 -20.55
C ARG A 61 -2.59 30.09 -19.45
N ASN A 62 -2.32 29.73 -18.19
CA ASN A 62 -3.19 30.06 -17.05
C ASN A 62 -4.63 29.56 -17.21
N GLN A 63 -4.82 28.44 -17.90
CA GLN A 63 -6.12 27.81 -18.13
C GLN A 63 -6.27 26.51 -17.34
N TYR A 64 -5.45 26.27 -16.32
CA TYR A 64 -5.47 25.03 -15.56
C TYR A 64 -6.76 24.89 -14.72
N ALA A 65 -7.44 23.77 -14.88
CA ALA A 65 -8.61 23.40 -14.08
C ALA A 65 -8.24 22.25 -13.11
N PRO A 66 -8.53 22.39 -11.80
CA PRO A 66 -8.24 21.34 -10.82
C PRO A 66 -9.05 20.07 -11.12
N GLN A 67 -8.49 18.90 -10.78
CA GLN A 67 -9.15 17.59 -10.99
C GLN A 67 -10.44 17.41 -10.19
N TYR A 68 -10.47 17.95 -8.98
CA TYR A 68 -11.59 17.82 -8.06
C TYR A 68 -12.05 19.20 -7.60
N VAL A 69 -13.34 19.31 -7.39
CA VAL A 69 -14.00 20.46 -6.76
C VAL A 69 -14.77 19.98 -5.54
N THR A 70 -14.78 20.81 -4.50
CA THR A 70 -15.54 20.53 -3.29
C THR A 70 -17.00 20.92 -3.50
N ASP A 71 -17.89 19.97 -3.27
CA ASP A 71 -19.34 20.12 -3.19
C ASP A 71 -19.73 20.98 -1.96
N GLU A 72 -20.92 21.55 -1.97
CA GLU A 72 -21.59 22.19 -0.83
C GLU A 72 -21.57 21.31 0.43
N PHE A 73 -21.61 19.98 0.28
CA PHE A 73 -21.53 19.01 1.37
C PHE A 73 -20.10 18.61 1.77
N GLY A 74 -19.07 19.32 1.27
CA GLY A 74 -17.65 19.04 1.56
C GLY A 74 -17.10 17.80 0.85
N ARG A 75 -17.85 17.19 -0.08
CA ARG A 75 -17.43 15.99 -0.81
C ARG A 75 -16.61 16.37 -2.03
N GLN A 76 -15.49 15.68 -2.27
CA GLN A 76 -14.73 15.87 -3.50
C GLN A 76 -15.44 15.23 -4.70
N ARG A 77 -15.71 16.03 -5.72
CA ARG A 77 -16.34 15.61 -6.98
C ARG A 77 -15.39 15.87 -8.15
N PRO A 78 -15.39 15.02 -9.19
CA PRO A 78 -14.56 15.24 -10.37
C PRO A 78 -15.02 16.49 -11.12
N ASN A 79 -14.08 17.38 -11.44
CA ASN A 79 -14.33 18.64 -12.14
C ASN A 79 -14.32 18.45 -13.66
N LEU A 80 -15.25 17.66 -14.19
CA LEU A 80 -15.29 17.36 -15.62
C LEU A 80 -15.69 18.57 -16.47
N ARG A 81 -16.60 19.41 -15.96
CA ARG A 81 -17.12 20.57 -16.69
C ARG A 81 -15.99 21.54 -17.06
N ALA A 82 -15.27 22.06 -16.07
CA ALA A 82 -14.19 23.01 -16.33
C ALA A 82 -13.03 22.43 -17.15
N ARG A 83 -12.89 21.08 -17.21
CA ARG A 83 -11.85 20.40 -17.98
C ARG A 83 -12.25 20.05 -19.41
N LEU A 84 -13.54 19.90 -19.70
CA LEU A 84 -14.04 19.42 -20.99
C LEU A 84 -14.78 20.50 -21.80
N LEU A 85 -15.27 21.56 -21.15
CA LEU A 85 -15.91 22.67 -21.85
C LEU A 85 -14.87 23.52 -22.61
N PRO A 86 -15.25 24.10 -23.76
CA PRO A 86 -14.42 25.09 -24.44
C PRO A 86 -14.06 26.24 -23.50
N LYS A 87 -12.84 26.75 -23.66
CA LYS A 87 -12.36 27.93 -22.92
C LYS A 87 -12.45 29.12 -23.87
N GLU A 88 -13.12 30.17 -23.41
CA GLU A 88 -13.27 31.45 -24.12
C GLU A 88 -11.95 32.23 -24.17
#